data_AF-A0A2A5A7H2-F1
#
_entry.id   AF-A0A2A5A7H2-F1
#
_cell.length_a   1.000
_cell.length_b   1.000
_cell.length_c   1.000
_cell.angle_alpha   90.00
_cell.angle_beta   90.00
_cell.angle_gamma   90.00
#
_symmetry.space_group_name_H-M   'P 1'
#
loop_
_entity.id
_entity.type
_entity.pdbx_description
1 polymer ?
#
loop_
_entity_poly.entity_id
_entity_poly.type
_entity_poly.pdbx_seq_one_letter_code
_entity_poly.pdbx_strand_id
1 'polypeptide(L)'
;MKKSKSMWFLIVWFFWAFGKDCTLLYSYQTTSDFFVFNDLGLAPLFFILTGIVLLLNLASLIYMLKPKVVGLKVALGALAAGVVNTLITMGLGLLNIEGMKQAYVISRESRGLHVSEDSLALIFTPSTLVLTVVASCAVYGLLAYFLTRNRAYFEDGS
;
A
#
# COMPACT_ATOMS: atom_id res chain seq x y z
N MET A 1 -7.96 25.96 11.85
CA MET A 1 -7.00 25.38 12.82
C MET A 1 -5.63 25.17 12.19
N LYS A 2 -4.55 25.36 12.96
CA LYS A 2 -3.18 25.09 12.49
C LYS A 2 -2.95 23.58 12.49
N LYS A 3 -2.55 23.02 11.33
CA LYS A 3 -2.21 21.59 11.20
C LYS A 3 -1.00 21.27 12.10
N SER A 4 -1.11 20.22 12.92
CA SER A 4 0.01 19.71 13.70
C SER A 4 1.08 19.09 12.79
N LYS A 5 2.31 18.90 13.30
CA LYS A 5 3.38 18.22 12.54
C LYS A 5 2.97 16.80 12.13
N SER A 6 2.29 16.07 13.00
CA SER A 6 1.76 14.73 12.71
C SER A 6 0.68 14.75 11.63
N MET A 7 -0.14 15.80 11.57
CA MET A 7 -1.15 15.93 10.52
C MET A 7 -0.51 16.18 9.15
N TRP A 8 0.53 17.01 9.08
CA TRP A 8 1.31 17.19 7.86
C TRP A 8 2.01 15.91 7.41
N PHE A 9 2.58 15.16 8.35
CA PHE A 9 3.15 13.84 8.06
C PHE A 9 2.11 12.89 7.45
N LEU A 10 0.90 12.83 8.01
CA LEU A 10 -0.20 12.02 7.47
C LEU A 10 -0.62 12.47 6.06
N ILE A 11 -0.72 13.78 5.82
CA ILE A 11 -1.05 14.30 4.48
C ILE A 11 0.00 13.88 3.46
N VAL A 12 1.28 14.03 3.78
CA VAL A 12 2.38 13.62 2.89
C VAL A 12 2.35 12.11 2.65
N TRP A 13 2.13 11.31 3.70
CA TRP A 13 2.01 9.87 3.58
C TRP A 13 0.87 9.45 2.65
N PHE A 14 -0.33 9.99 2.85
CA PHE A 14 -1.48 9.67 2.01
C PHE A 14 -1.32 10.17 0.57
N PHE A 15 -0.59 11.28 0.36
CA PHE A 15 -0.28 11.79 -0.98
C PHE A 15 0.67 10.85 -1.71
N TRP A 16 1.73 10.41 -1.02
CA TRP A 16 2.63 9.39 -1.52
C TRP A 16 1.90 8.06 -1.80
N ALA A 17 1.04 7.59 -0.89
CA ALA A 17 0.28 6.36 -1.06
C ALA A 17 -0.65 6.42 -2.29
N PHE A 18 -1.39 7.52 -2.45
CA PHE A 18 -2.21 7.76 -3.64
C PHE A 18 -1.37 7.74 -4.92
N GLY A 19 -0.24 8.45 -4.94
CA GLY A 19 0.69 8.43 -6.07
C GLY A 19 1.22 7.03 -6.39
N LYS A 20 1.61 6.27 -5.35
CA LYS A 20 2.07 4.88 -5.47
C LYS A 20 1.01 3.98 -6.11
N ASP A 21 -0.24 4.12 -5.68
CA ASP A 21 -1.35 3.31 -6.23
C ASP A 21 -1.69 3.72 -7.67
N CYS A 22 -1.63 5.02 -8.01
CA CYS A 22 -1.74 5.48 -9.40
C CYS A 22 -0.64 4.88 -10.28
N THR A 23 0.62 4.92 -9.84
CA THR A 23 1.73 4.30 -10.57
C THR A 23 1.53 2.80 -10.71
N LEU A 24 1.13 2.11 -9.63
CA LEU A 24 0.88 0.67 -9.63
C LEU A 24 -0.18 0.28 -10.67
N LEU A 25 -1.27 1.04 -10.79
CA LEU A 25 -2.31 0.81 -11.79
C LEU A 25 -1.88 1.21 -13.20
N TYR A 26 -1.11 2.29 -13.35
CA TYR A 26 -0.64 2.77 -14.65
C TYR A 26 0.37 1.80 -15.27
N SER A 27 1.34 1.31 -14.48
CA SER A 27 2.40 0.42 -14.93
C SER A 27 2.14 -1.05 -14.55
N TYR A 28 0.86 -1.45 -14.39
CA TYR A 28 0.47 -2.74 -13.82
C TYR A 28 1.17 -3.94 -14.47
N GLN A 29 1.33 -3.93 -15.80
CA GLN A 29 1.97 -5.01 -16.58
C GLN A 29 3.42 -5.30 -16.18
N THR A 30 4.08 -4.37 -15.48
CA THR A 30 5.47 -4.49 -15.05
C THR A 30 5.61 -4.71 -13.55
N THR A 31 4.51 -4.92 -12.83
CA THR A 31 4.49 -4.97 -11.36
C THR A 31 4.37 -6.39 -10.86
N SER A 32 5.22 -6.76 -9.89
CA SER A 32 5.17 -8.08 -9.24
C SER A 32 3.79 -8.42 -8.71
N ASP A 33 3.11 -7.41 -8.15
CA ASP A 33 1.79 -7.56 -7.55
C ASP A 33 0.79 -8.06 -8.61
N PHE A 34 0.68 -7.37 -9.75
CA PHE A 34 -0.22 -7.79 -10.82
C PHE A 34 0.10 -9.20 -11.34
N PHE A 35 1.38 -9.53 -11.51
CA PHE A 35 1.80 -10.85 -11.98
C PHE A 35 1.27 -11.97 -11.07
N VAL A 36 1.35 -11.79 -9.74
CA VAL A 36 0.85 -12.78 -8.77
C VAL A 36 -0.64 -13.03 -8.93
N PHE A 37 -1.43 -11.96 -9.10
CA PHE A 37 -2.87 -12.12 -9.34
C PHE A 37 -3.15 -12.73 -10.71
N ASN A 38 -2.43 -12.31 -11.76
CA ASN A 38 -2.66 -12.77 -13.11
C ASN A 38 -2.34 -14.26 -13.31
N ASP A 39 -1.24 -14.72 -12.72
CA ASP A 39 -0.81 -16.13 -12.77
C ASP A 39 -1.86 -17.08 -12.18
N LEU A 40 -2.59 -16.62 -11.17
CA LEU A 40 -3.68 -17.37 -10.53
C LEU A 40 -5.06 -17.14 -11.19
N GLY A 41 -5.12 -16.43 -12.32
CA GLY A 41 -6.38 -16.08 -12.99
C GLY A 41 -7.23 -15.04 -12.25
N LEU A 42 -6.65 -14.34 -11.27
CA LEU A 42 -7.29 -13.36 -10.39
C LEU A 42 -7.00 -11.91 -10.80
N ALA A 43 -6.58 -11.64 -12.03
CA ALA A 43 -6.28 -10.29 -12.52
C ALA A 43 -7.38 -9.24 -12.22
N PRO A 44 -8.70 -9.54 -12.35
CA PRO A 44 -9.74 -8.57 -11.97
C PRO A 44 -9.70 -8.17 -10.48
N LEU A 45 -9.35 -9.11 -9.60
CA LEU A 45 -9.30 -8.87 -8.15
C LEU A 45 -8.20 -7.85 -7.80
N PHE A 46 -7.06 -7.88 -8.50
CA PHE A 46 -6.00 -6.88 -8.34
C PHE A 46 -6.53 -5.46 -8.57
N PHE A 47 -7.27 -5.24 -9.67
CA PHE A 47 -7.82 -3.92 -10.01
C PHE A 47 -8.87 -3.47 -9.01
N ILE A 48 -9.72 -4.38 -8.54
CA ILE A 48 -10.75 -4.07 -7.54
C ILE A 48 -10.09 -3.66 -6.22
N LEU A 49 -9.16 -4.46 -5.70
CA LEU A 49 -8.50 -4.18 -4.42
C LEU A 49 -7.67 -2.89 -4.48
N THR A 50 -6.83 -2.76 -5.49
CA THR A 50 -5.98 -1.57 -5.67
C THR A 50 -6.82 -0.32 -5.94
N GLY A 51 -7.90 -0.43 -6.71
CA GLY A 51 -8.84 0.65 -6.96
C GLY A 51 -9.56 1.12 -5.70
N ILE A 52 -10.01 0.20 -4.84
CA ILE A 52 -10.62 0.54 -3.55
C ILE A 52 -9.60 1.29 -2.66
N VAL A 53 -8.37 0.78 -2.55
CA VAL A 53 -7.32 1.42 -1.75
C VAL A 53 -6.99 2.82 -2.29
N LEU A 54 -6.86 2.97 -3.62
CA LEU A 54 -6.63 4.26 -4.28
C LEU A 54 -7.72 5.27 -3.95
N LEU A 55 -8.99 4.89 -4.12
CA LEU A 55 -10.14 5.77 -3.87
C LEU A 55 -10.24 6.17 -2.40
N LEU A 56 -9.97 5.24 -1.49
CA LEU A 56 -9.93 5.52 -0.05
C LEU A 56 -8.75 6.44 0.32
N ASN A 57 -7.58 6.27 -0.29
CA ASN A 57 -6.43 7.15 -0.09
C ASN A 57 -6.73 8.57 -0.59
N LEU A 58 -7.35 8.69 -1.78
CA LEU A 58 -7.79 9.98 -2.32
C LEU A 58 -8.84 10.65 -1.43
N ALA A 59 -9.86 9.90 -1.02
CA ALA A 59 -10.89 10.42 -0.13
C ALA A 59 -10.30 10.87 1.21
N SER A 60 -9.35 10.12 1.76
CA SER A 60 -8.62 10.48 2.96
C SER A 60 -7.88 11.81 2.78
N LEU A 61 -7.14 12.00 1.68
CA LEU A 61 -6.49 13.28 1.38
C LEU A 61 -7.46 14.45 1.34
N ILE A 62 -8.58 14.28 0.64
CA ILE A 62 -9.62 15.30 0.55
C ILE A 62 -10.10 15.69 1.95
N TYR A 63 -10.37 14.72 2.83
CA TYR A 63 -10.80 14.98 4.19
C TYR A 63 -9.69 15.48 5.11
N MET A 64 -8.41 15.20 4.83
CA MET A 64 -7.30 15.81 5.57
C MET A 64 -7.12 17.29 5.22
N LEU A 65 -7.40 17.67 3.96
CA LEU A 65 -7.36 19.05 3.50
C LEU A 65 -8.62 19.83 3.92
N LYS A 66 -9.78 19.18 3.86
CA LYS A 66 -11.10 19.71 4.27
C LYS A 66 -11.70 18.80 5.36
N PRO A 67 -11.33 19.01 6.63
CA PRO A 67 -11.72 18.15 7.74
C PRO A 67 -13.24 18.03 7.89
N LYS A 68 -13.70 16.80 8.10
CA LYS A 68 -15.05 16.43 8.53
C LYS A 68 -14.96 15.19 9.41
N VAL A 69 -15.94 14.98 10.28
CA VAL A 69 -16.00 13.83 11.21
C VAL A 69 -15.85 12.49 10.49
N VAL A 70 -16.46 12.35 9.30
CA VAL A 70 -16.39 11.14 8.47
C VAL A 70 -14.97 10.85 7.97
N GLY A 71 -14.13 11.88 7.85
CA GLY A 71 -12.75 11.80 7.36
C GLY A 71 -11.86 10.85 8.17
N LEU A 72 -12.03 10.81 9.50
CA LEU A 72 -11.28 9.89 10.35
C LEU A 72 -11.60 8.42 10.02
N LYS A 73 -12.89 8.11 9.84
CA LYS A 73 -13.35 6.75 9.50
C LYS A 73 -12.85 6.34 8.11
N VAL A 74 -12.88 7.25 7.15
CA VAL A 74 -12.35 7.03 5.80
C VAL A 74 -10.85 6.76 5.83
N ALA A 75 -10.07 7.55 6.58
CA ALA A 75 -8.63 7.36 6.71
C ALA A 75 -8.27 6.04 7.40
N LEU A 76 -8.96 5.67 8.48
CA LEU A 76 -8.78 4.36 9.12
C LEU A 76 -9.19 3.21 8.19
N GLY A 77 -10.28 3.38 7.43
CA GLY A 77 -10.71 2.42 6.42
C GLY A 77 -9.70 2.24 5.29
N ALA A 78 -9.05 3.32 4.85
CA ALA A 78 -7.97 3.28 3.86
C ALA A 78 -6.77 2.46 4.37
N LEU A 79 -6.36 2.67 5.63
CA LEU A 79 -5.28 1.89 6.25
C LEU A 79 -5.67 0.41 6.37
N ALA A 80 -6.88 0.10 6.80
CA ALA A 80 -7.37 -1.27 6.92
C ALA A 80 -7.42 -1.98 5.55
N ALA A 81 -7.95 -1.31 4.52
CA ALA A 81 -7.97 -1.81 3.15
C ALA A 81 -6.53 -2.03 2.62
N GLY A 82 -5.60 -1.13 2.92
CA GLY A 82 -4.18 -1.27 2.58
C GLY A 82 -3.53 -2.49 3.23
N VAL A 83 -3.79 -2.74 4.51
CA VAL A 83 -3.33 -3.94 5.22
C VAL A 83 -3.91 -5.20 4.56
N VAL A 84 -5.23 -5.24 4.34
CA VAL A 84 -5.89 -6.39 3.71
C VAL A 84 -5.31 -6.66 2.32
N ASN A 85 -5.16 -5.63 1.49
CA ASN A 85 -4.57 -5.77 0.15
C ASN A 85 -3.12 -6.31 0.22
N THR A 86 -2.33 -5.81 1.16
CA THR A 86 -0.95 -6.27 1.40
C THR A 86 -0.91 -7.74 1.80
N LEU A 87 -1.77 -8.14 2.75
CA LEU A 87 -1.86 -9.52 3.22
C LEU A 87 -2.32 -10.49 2.12
N ILE A 88 -3.31 -10.11 1.32
CA ILE A 88 -3.78 -10.91 0.18
C ILE A 88 -2.65 -11.05 -0.84
N THR A 89 -2.05 -9.94 -1.28
CA THR A 89 -0.99 -9.95 -2.29
C THR A 89 0.19 -10.80 -1.85
N MET A 90 0.63 -10.65 -0.60
CA MET A 90 1.72 -11.45 -0.04
C MET A 90 1.33 -12.92 0.13
N GLY A 91 0.10 -13.19 0.58
CA GLY A 91 -0.42 -14.55 0.74
C GLY A 91 -0.45 -15.30 -0.59
N LEU A 92 -0.96 -14.67 -1.65
CA LEU A 92 -0.91 -15.22 -3.01
C LEU A 92 0.53 -15.40 -3.50
N GLY A 93 1.38 -14.43 -3.17
CA GLY A 93 2.81 -14.47 -3.48
C GLY A 93 3.56 -15.66 -2.86
N LEU A 94 3.22 -16.02 -1.62
CA LEU A 94 3.77 -17.19 -0.93
C LEU A 94 3.33 -18.52 -1.55
N LEU A 95 2.20 -18.55 -2.26
CA LEU A 95 1.76 -19.74 -2.99
C LEU A 95 2.57 -19.96 -4.28
N ASN A 96 3.16 -18.90 -4.85
CA ASN A 96 4.02 -18.98 -6.03
C ASN A 96 5.25 -18.05 -5.91
N ILE A 97 6.18 -18.42 -5.03
CA ILE A 97 7.41 -17.65 -4.77
C ILE A 97 8.27 -17.52 -6.04
N GLU A 98 8.34 -18.57 -6.86
CA GLU A 98 9.13 -18.55 -8.10
C GLU A 98 8.54 -17.59 -9.14
N GLY A 99 7.21 -17.56 -9.31
CA GLY A 99 6.53 -16.56 -10.14
C GLY A 99 6.77 -15.14 -9.64
N MET A 100 6.75 -14.94 -8.32
CA MET A 100 7.09 -13.66 -7.68
C MET A 100 8.52 -13.20 -7.98
N LYS A 101 9.50 -14.11 -7.90
CA LYS A 101 10.90 -13.85 -8.26
C LYS A 101 11.03 -13.43 -9.71
N GLN A 102 10.44 -14.19 -10.63
CA GLN A 102 10.50 -13.89 -12.07
C GLN A 102 9.85 -12.54 -12.39
N ALA A 103 8.69 -12.25 -11.81
CA ALA A 103 8.02 -10.97 -11.98
C ALA A 103 8.86 -9.79 -11.45
N TYR A 104 9.56 -9.99 -10.32
CA TYR A 104 10.48 -9.00 -9.79
C TYR A 104 11.69 -8.77 -10.73
N VAL A 105 12.28 -9.83 -11.28
CA VAL A 105 13.37 -9.71 -12.26
C VAL A 105 12.91 -8.94 -13.49
N ILE A 106 11.80 -9.35 -14.12
CA ILE A 106 11.22 -8.68 -15.29
C ILE A 106 10.93 -7.20 -15.00
N SER A 107 10.38 -6.90 -13.81
CA SER A 107 10.11 -5.53 -13.37
C SER A 107 11.37 -4.68 -13.20
N ARG A 108 12.48 -5.27 -12.74
CA ARG A 108 13.73 -4.55 -12.50
C ARG A 108 14.51 -4.35 -13.80
N GLU A 109 14.57 -5.39 -14.63
CA GLU A 109 15.25 -5.35 -15.92
C GLU A 109 14.54 -4.42 -16.90
N SER A 110 13.21 -4.34 -16.89
CA SER A 110 12.45 -3.36 -17.69
C SER A 110 12.76 -1.90 -17.31
N ARG A 111 13.36 -1.67 -16.14
CA ARG A 111 13.85 -0.35 -15.68
C ARG A 111 15.36 -0.20 -15.83
N GLY A 112 16.03 -1.12 -16.52
CA GLY A 112 17.48 -1.12 -16.70
C GLY A 112 18.27 -1.45 -15.43
N LEU A 113 17.64 -2.06 -14.43
CA LEU A 113 18.28 -2.42 -13.16
C LEU A 113 18.65 -3.90 -13.18
N HIS A 114 19.94 -4.20 -13.05
CA HIS A 114 20.42 -5.56 -12.94
C HIS A 114 20.06 -6.17 -11.58
N VAL A 115 19.67 -7.45 -11.57
CA VAL A 115 19.32 -8.19 -10.36
C VAL A 115 20.30 -9.36 -10.23
N SER A 116 21.08 -9.38 -9.14
CA SER A 116 21.93 -10.52 -8.84
C SER A 116 21.12 -11.68 -8.25
N GLU A 117 21.50 -12.91 -8.56
CA GLU A 117 20.88 -14.11 -7.99
C GLU A 117 20.99 -14.14 -6.45
N ASP A 118 22.12 -13.67 -5.91
CA ASP A 118 22.32 -13.54 -4.46
C ASP A 118 21.29 -12.58 -3.81
N SER A 119 20.91 -11.51 -4.51
CA SER A 119 19.89 -10.58 -4.03
C SER A 119 18.50 -11.22 -4.03
N LEU A 120 18.18 -12.02 -5.05
CA LEU A 120 16.91 -12.76 -5.11
C LEU A 120 16.82 -13.80 -4.00
N ALA A 121 17.90 -14.52 -3.72
CA ALA A 121 17.95 -15.51 -2.66
C ALA A 121 17.68 -14.89 -1.28
N LEU A 122 18.15 -13.66 -1.03
CA LEU A 122 17.89 -12.93 0.21
C LEU A 122 16.44 -12.41 0.30
N ILE A 123 15.95 -11.77 -0.76
CA ILE A 123 14.65 -11.09 -0.79
C ILE A 123 13.48 -12.09 -0.69
N PHE A 124 13.61 -13.25 -1.33
CA PHE A 124 12.54 -14.23 -1.45
C PHE A 124 12.71 -15.41 -0.47
N THR A 125 13.15 -15.12 0.75
CA THR A 125 13.11 -16.07 1.87
C THR A 125 11.80 -15.93 2.65
N PRO A 126 11.23 -17.03 3.21
CA PRO A 126 10.03 -16.96 4.04
C PRO A 126 10.16 -15.97 5.22
N SER A 127 11.34 -15.90 5.84
CA SER A 127 11.63 -14.96 6.94
C SER A 127 11.56 -13.50 6.48
N THR A 128 12.08 -13.17 5.30
CA THR A 128 12.04 -11.80 4.76
C THR A 128 10.62 -11.40 4.35
N LEU A 129 9.83 -12.33 3.80
CA LEU A 129 8.43 -12.08 3.47
C LEU A 129 7.59 -11.84 4.74
N VAL A 130 7.80 -12.65 5.79
CA VAL A 130 7.16 -12.43 7.10
C VAL A 130 7.59 -11.08 7.70
N LEU A 131 8.89 -10.76 7.67
CA LEU A 131 9.39 -9.48 8.16
C LEU A 131 8.77 -8.30 7.42
N THR A 132 8.59 -8.41 6.10
CA THR A 132 7.94 -7.39 5.27
C THR A 132 6.48 -7.17 5.69
N VAL A 133 5.74 -8.23 5.96
CA VAL A 133 4.36 -8.14 6.48
C VAL A 133 4.33 -7.49 7.86
N VAL A 134 5.17 -7.93 8.79
CA VAL A 134 5.24 -7.39 10.15
C VAL A 134 5.59 -5.90 10.12
N ALA A 135 6.60 -5.51 9.33
CA ALA A 135 6.99 -4.12 9.15
C ALA A 135 5.85 -3.28 8.55
N SER A 136 5.15 -3.81 7.55
CA SER A 136 4.00 -3.12 6.93
C SER A 136 2.88 -2.90 7.95
N CYS A 137 2.51 -3.94 8.72
CA CYS A 137 1.52 -3.85 9.78
C CYS A 137 1.92 -2.83 10.86
N ALA A 138 3.20 -2.77 11.25
CA ALA A 138 3.71 -1.80 12.21
C ALA A 138 3.58 -0.36 11.68
N VAL A 139 3.89 -0.12 10.40
CA VAL A 139 3.72 1.19 9.75
C VAL A 139 2.24 1.59 9.73
N TYR A 140 1.34 0.69 9.31
CA TYR A 140 -0.10 0.96 9.32
C TYR A 140 -0.64 1.22 10.74
N GLY A 141 -0.15 0.49 11.74
CA GLY A 141 -0.48 0.71 13.16
C GLY A 141 -0.02 2.08 13.66
N LEU A 142 1.19 2.51 13.29
CA LEU A 142 1.71 3.83 13.64
C LEU A 142 0.90 4.97 12.99
N LEU A 143 0.48 4.79 11.73
CA LEU A 143 -0.37 5.75 11.03
C LEU A 143 -1.76 5.83 11.66
N ALA A 144 -2.35 4.69 12.02
CA ALA A 144 -3.63 4.63 12.74
C ALA A 144 -3.54 5.31 14.12
N TYR A 145 -2.42 5.11 14.83
CA TYR A 145 -2.14 5.82 16.08
C TYR A 145 -2.07 7.34 15.87
N PHE A 146 -1.38 7.82 14.84
CA PHE A 146 -1.33 9.25 14.55
C PHE A 146 -2.69 9.82 14.14
N LEU A 147 -3.50 9.09 13.37
CA LEU A 147 -4.86 9.48 13.02
C LEU A 147 -5.75 9.63 14.26
N THR A 148 -5.76 8.62 15.13
CA THR A 148 -6.58 8.64 16.35
C THR A 148 -6.13 9.72 17.34
N ARG A 149 -4.82 9.95 17.46
CA ARG A 149 -4.26 11.06 18.25
C ARG A 149 -4.67 12.43 17.72
N ASN A 150 -4.89 12.56 16.41
CA ASN A 150 -5.34 13.80 15.77
C ASN A 150 -6.86 13.80 15.49
N ARG A 151 -7.67 12.96 16.17
CA ARG A 151 -9.13 12.89 15.92
C ARG A 151 -9.84 14.24 16.00
N ALA A 152 -9.44 15.10 16.95
CA ALA A 152 -10.02 16.43 17.15
C ALA A 152 -9.90 17.31 15.89
N TYR A 153 -8.86 17.11 15.07
CA TYR A 153 -8.70 17.81 13.80
C TYR A 153 -9.87 17.57 12.84
N PHE A 154 -10.48 16.37 12.89
CA PHE A 154 -11.62 16.00 12.04
C PHE A 154 -12.97 16.38 12.67
N GLU A 155 -13.03 16.47 14.01
CA GLU A 155 -14.22 16.80 14.78
C GLU A 155 -14.47 18.31 14.87
N ASP A 156 -13.41 19.10 15.05
CA ASP A 156 -13.50 20.56 15.19
C ASP A 156 -13.60 21.29 13.84
N GLY A 157 -13.38 20.57 12.73
CA GLY A 157 -13.42 21.10 11.37
C GLY A 157 -14.77 20.96 10.66
N SER A 158 -15.74 20.26 11.29
CA SER A 158 -17.13 20.13 10.83
C SER A 158 -18.02 21.22 11.39
#